data_AF-A0A3M1YQY4-F1
#
_entry.id   AF-A0A3M1YQY4-F1
#
_cell.length_a   1.000
_cell.length_b   1.000
_cell.length_c   1.000
_cell.angle_alpha   90.00
_cell.angle_beta   90.00
_cell.angle_gamma   90.00
#
_symmetry.space_group_name_H-M   'P 1'
#
loop_
_entity.id
_entity.type
_entity.pdbx_description
1 polymer ?
#
loop_
_entity_poly.entity_id
_entity_poly.type
_entity_poly.pdbx_seq_one_letter_code
_entity_poly.pdbx_strand_id
1 'polypeptide(L)' 'WEVRERAVEGMEEIGIAIDKNKNKEVRAEFADLSAAHSKTKILLVPTNEELMIAMETDKIINQG' A
#
# COMPACT_ATOMS: atom_id res chain seq x y z
N TRP A 1 -3.83 -4.16 -10.60
CA TRP A 1 -2.75 -3.20 -10.92
C TRP A 1 -3.31 -2.00 -11.70
N GLU A 2 -4.18 -2.21 -12.70
CA GLU A 2 -4.84 -1.11 -13.47
C GLU A 2 -5.57 -0.10 -12.58
N VAL A 3 -6.33 -0.57 -11.58
CA VAL A 3 -7.02 0.32 -10.62
C VAL A 3 -6.03 1.23 -9.89
N ARG A 4 -4.90 0.69 -9.42
CA ARG A 4 -3.87 1.48 -8.73
C ARG A 4 -3.21 2.50 -9.65
N GLU A 5 -2.93 2.10 -10.90
CA GLU A 5 -2.33 2.97 -11.89
C GLU A 5 -3.25 4.14 -12.24
N ARG A 6 -4.51 3.85 -12.55
CA ARG A 6 -5.53 4.87 -12.87
C ARG A 6 -5.87 5.77 -11.69
N ALA A 7 -5.76 5.26 -10.45
CA ALA A 7 -6.04 6.05 -9.26
C ALA A 7 -5.02 7.19 -9.04
N VAL A 8 -3.81 7.06 -9.59
CA VAL A 8 -2.71 8.04 -9.42
C VAL A 8 -2.26 8.68 -10.73
N GLU A 9 -2.96 8.41 -11.83
CA GLU A 9 -2.67 8.96 -13.15
C GLU A 9 -2.81 10.50 -13.15
N GLY A 10 -1.81 11.21 -13.65
CA GLY A 10 -1.81 12.68 -13.71
C GLY A 10 -1.43 13.38 -12.40
N MET A 11 -1.01 12.63 -11.37
CA MET A 11 -0.60 13.17 -10.07
C MET A 11 0.93 13.44 -9.97
N GLU A 12 1.65 13.37 -11.09
CA GLU A 12 3.11 13.56 -11.13
C GLU A 12 3.53 14.95 -10.67
N GLU A 13 2.77 15.99 -11.04
CA GLU A 13 3.02 17.39 -10.66
C GLU A 13 2.91 17.62 -9.14
N ILE A 14 2.11 16.81 -8.44
CA ILE A 14 2.01 16.83 -6.98
C ILE A 14 2.96 15.82 -6.31
N GLY A 15 3.86 15.20 -7.08
CA GLY A 15 4.93 14.34 -6.59
C GLY A 15 4.55 12.88 -6.37
N ILE A 16 3.46 12.41 -6.98
CA ILE A 16 3.03 11.00 -6.93
C ILE A 16 3.31 10.37 -8.29
N ALA A 17 4.27 9.45 -8.35
CA ALA A 17 4.61 8.71 -9.56
C ALA A 17 4.73 7.22 -9.26
N ILE A 18 3.99 6.38 -10.01
CA ILE A 18 3.99 4.93 -9.85
C ILE A 18 4.95 4.25 -10.84
N ASP A 19 5.70 3.27 -10.36
CA ASP A 19 6.48 2.38 -11.21
C ASP A 19 5.55 1.33 -11.83
N LYS A 20 5.32 1.46 -13.15
CA LYS A 20 4.37 0.59 -13.88
C LYS A 20 4.81 -0.88 -13.90
N ASN A 21 6.11 -1.17 -13.86
CA ASN A 21 6.61 -2.54 -13.86
C ASN A 21 6.38 -3.17 -12.49
N LYS A 22 6.82 -2.50 -11.41
CA LYS A 22 6.55 -2.97 -10.04
C LYS A 22 5.05 -3.14 -9.78
N ASN A 23 4.24 -2.19 -10.24
CA ASN A 23 2.79 -2.26 -10.07
C ASN A 23 2.17 -3.49 -10.75
N LYS A 24 2.70 -3.95 -11.88
CA LYS A 24 2.20 -5.12 -12.63
C LYS A 24 2.66 -6.44 -12.03
N GLU A 25 3.91 -6.52 -11.58
CA GLU A 25 4.55 -7.74 -11.10
C GLU A 25 4.12 -8.10 -9.67
N VAL A 26 4.05 -7.11 -8.78
CA VAL A 26 3.79 -7.33 -7.35
C VAL A 26 2.31 -7.62 -7.08
N ARG A 27 2.05 -8.73 -6.36
CA ARG A 27 0.72 -9.09 -5.85
C ARG A 27 0.80 -9.69 -4.45
N ALA A 28 -0.12 -9.25 -3.59
CA ALA A 28 -0.34 -9.81 -2.24
C ALA A 28 0.91 -9.82 -1.33
N GLU A 29 1.89 -8.96 -1.58
CA GLU A 29 3.09 -8.81 -0.77
C GLU A 29 3.35 -7.35 -0.41
N PHE A 30 4.03 -7.10 0.71
CA PHE A 30 4.40 -5.74 1.08
C PHE A 30 5.45 -5.20 0.11
N ALA A 31 5.16 -4.09 -0.59
CA ALA A 31 6.08 -3.53 -1.58
C ALA A 31 5.93 -2.02 -1.77
N ASP A 32 7.02 -1.37 -2.17
CA ASP A 32 7.03 0.02 -2.63
C ASP A 32 6.91 0.08 -4.15
N LEU A 33 5.76 0.57 -4.62
CA LEU A 33 5.40 0.74 -6.01
C LEU A 33 5.76 2.13 -6.55
N SER A 34 6.41 2.99 -5.76
CA SER A 34 6.80 4.31 -6.23
C SER A 34 7.92 4.26 -7.28
N ALA A 35 7.82 5.15 -8.26
CA ALA A 35 8.91 5.43 -9.19
C ALA A 35 10.06 6.10 -8.43
N ALA A 36 11.31 5.91 -8.89
CA ALA A 36 12.50 6.42 -8.20
C ALA A 36 12.51 7.95 -7.97
N HIS A 37 11.79 8.71 -8.79
CA HIS A 37 11.66 10.16 -8.70
C HIS A 37 10.39 10.62 -7.98
N SER A 38 9.54 9.70 -7.51
CA SER A 38 8.34 10.03 -6.76
C SER A 38 8.73 10.68 -5.43
N LYS A 39 8.10 11.80 -5.09
CA LYS A 39 8.29 12.45 -3.77
C LYS A 39 7.48 11.74 -2.68
N THR A 40 6.37 11.11 -3.07
CA THR A 40 5.46 10.37 -2.20
C THR A 40 5.57 8.87 -2.44
N LYS A 41 5.62 8.07 -1.37
CA LYS A 41 5.63 6.60 -1.47
C LYS A 41 4.25 6.05 -1.84
N ILE A 42 4.23 4.99 -2.64
CA ILE A 42 3.01 4.25 -3.01
C ILE A 42 3.21 2.83 -2.54
N LEU A 43 2.55 2.43 -1.45
CA LEU A 43 2.78 1.13 -0.83
C LEU A 43 1.64 0.15 -1.16
N LEU A 44 2.00 -1.08 -1.51
CA LEU A 44 1.09 -2.21 -1.45
C LEU A 44 1.26 -2.85 -0.08
N VAL A 45 0.19 -2.85 0.73
CA VAL A 45 0.18 -3.45 2.06
C VAL A 45 -0.94 -4.48 2.08
N PRO A 46 -0.61 -5.78 2.14
CA PRO A 46 -1.63 -6.81 2.35
C PRO A 46 -2.33 -6.56 3.69
N THR A 47 -3.66 -6.65 3.69
CA THR A 47 -4.42 -6.65 4.93
C THR A 47 -4.43 -8.06 5.52
N ASN A 48 -4.40 -8.16 6.85
CA ASN A 48 -4.61 -9.41 7.58
C ASN A 48 -5.67 -9.12 8.65
N GLU A 49 -6.93 -9.39 8.30
CA GLU A 49 -8.09 -9.04 9.11
C GLU A 49 -8.12 -9.86 10.40
N GLU A 50 -7.76 -11.15 10.33
CA GLU A 50 -7.70 -12.04 11.49
C GLU A 50 -6.67 -11.57 12.53
N LEU A 51 -5.47 -11.17 12.08
CA LEU A 51 -4.44 -10.64 12.97
C LEU A 51 -4.89 -9.31 13.60
N MET A 52 -5.51 -8.43 12.81
CA MET A 52 -6.01 -7.15 13.31
C MET A 52 -7.07 -7.36 14.40
N ILE A 53 -8.05 -8.24 14.16
CA ILE A 53 -9.09 -8.59 15.15
C ILE A 53 -8.48 -9.23 16.40
N ALA A 54 -7.51 -10.14 16.23
CA ALA A 54 -6.83 -10.78 17.36
C ALA A 54 -6.08 -9.76 18.24
N MET A 55 -5.34 -8.82 17.61
CA MET A 55 -4.65 -7.75 18.31
C MET A 55 -5.61 -6.80 19.03
N GLU A 56 -6.74 -6.44 18.41
CA GLU A 56 -7.76 -5.61 19.03
C GLU A 56 -8.44 -6.32 20.21
N THR A 57 -8.72 -7.62 20.07
CA THR A 57 -9.27 -8.46 21.14
C THR A 57 -8.29 -8.53 22.31
N ASP A 58 -7.02 -8.84 22.05
CA ASP A 58 -5.96 -8.89 23.06
C ASP A 58 -5.83 -7.58 23.82
N LYS A 59 -5.83 -6.45 23.09
CA LYS A 59 -5.80 -5.11 23.68
C LYS A 59 -7.00 -4.84 24.60
N ILE A 60 -8.19 -5.38 24.30
CA ILE A 60 -9.38 -5.20 25.13
C ILE A 60 -9.33 -6.09 26.39
N ILE A 61 -8.89 -7.35 26.26
CA ILE A 61 -8.87 -8.29 27.40
C ILE A 61 -7.73 -8.00 28.38
N ASN A 62 -6.61 -7.44 27.92
CA ASN A 62 -5.43 -7.12 28.74
C ASN A 62 -5.41 -5.66 29.24
N GLN A 63 -6.54 -4.94 29.17
CA GLN A 63 -6.67 -3.53 29.57
C GLN A 63 -6.79 -3.31 31.10
N GLY A 64 -6.35 -4.25 31.93
CA GLY A 64 -6.34 -4.18 33.40
C GLY A 64 -5.20 -4.98 34.00
#